data_AF-A0A099PED9-F1
#
_entry.id   AF-A0A099PED9-F1
#
_cell.length_a   1.000
_cell.length_b   1.000
_cell.length_c   1.000
_cell.angle_alpha   90.00
_cell.angle_beta   90.00
_cell.angle_gamma   90.00
#
_symmetry.space_group_name_H-M   'P 1'
#
loop_
_entity.id
_entity.type
_entity.pdbx_description
1 polymer ?
#
loop_
_entity_poly.entity_id
_entity_poly.type
_entity_poly.pdbx_seq_one_letter_code
_entity_poly.pdbx_strand_id
1 'polypeptide(L)'
;MSDSVAALLGLEQQLRKASDLAQLFYTLVNQTHTCVPYTQALLLVGENLRRPRVEAASDIPAVDYTSPFINWIERLSEALLADEKALSQRVVKRTEVPDSLAREWKEFGTPDYLLWQPLVIDARGGRRLEFCYCFVSRAGLKVNEVFASILAAVPDMRCLH
;
A
#
# COMPACT_ATOMS: atom_id res chain seq x y z
N MET A 1 -16.44 23.60 -3.84
CA MET A 1 -15.82 22.55 -4.67
C MET A 1 -15.04 21.68 -3.71
N SER A 2 -15.33 20.39 -3.66
CA SER A 2 -15.04 19.50 -2.53
C SER A 2 -13.54 19.41 -2.21
N ASP A 3 -13.16 19.67 -0.97
CA ASP A 3 -11.77 19.63 -0.47
C ASP A 3 -11.04 18.33 -0.85
N SER A 4 -11.77 17.21 -0.97
CA SER A 4 -11.24 15.92 -1.41
C SER A 4 -10.65 15.94 -2.83
N VAL A 5 -11.23 16.70 -3.77
CA VAL A 5 -10.71 16.81 -5.14
C VAL A 5 -9.43 17.65 -5.18
N ALA A 6 -9.37 18.71 -4.37
CA ALA A 6 -8.15 19.52 -4.25
C ALA A 6 -7.01 18.72 -3.59
N ALA A 7 -7.32 17.93 -2.56
CA ALA A 7 -6.38 17.03 -1.91
C ALA A 7 -5.83 15.99 -2.90
N LEU A 8 -6.70 15.36 -3.70
CA LEU A 8 -6.30 14.42 -4.75
C LEU A 8 -5.37 15.08 -5.77
N LEU A 9 -5.75 16.22 -6.34
CA LEU A 9 -4.89 16.94 -7.30
C LEU A 9 -3.54 17.34 -6.71
N GLY A 10 -3.52 17.76 -5.45
CA GLY A 10 -2.29 18.07 -4.72
C GLY A 10 -1.38 16.85 -4.57
N LEU A 11 -1.96 15.70 -4.17
CA LEU A 11 -1.27 14.43 -4.06
C LEU A 11 -0.72 13.98 -5.42
N GLU A 12 -1.51 14.06 -6.48
CA GLU A 12 -1.08 13.71 -7.83
C GLU A 12 0.12 14.54 -8.29
N GLN A 13 0.12 15.85 -8.01
CA GLN A 13 1.24 16.73 -8.34
C GLN A 13 2.50 16.38 -7.54
N GLN A 14 2.37 15.99 -6.28
CA GLN A 14 3.50 15.57 -5.45
C GLN A 14 4.09 14.25 -5.94
N LEU A 15 3.25 13.26 -6.26
CA LEU A 15 3.70 11.99 -6.83
C LEU A 15 4.46 12.19 -8.14
N ARG A 16 3.96 13.06 -9.03
CA ARG A 16 4.64 13.41 -10.29
C ARG A 16 5.96 14.17 -10.11
N LYS A 17 6.20 14.78 -8.95
CA LYS A 17 7.42 15.55 -8.63
C LYS A 17 8.46 14.75 -7.86
N ALA A 18 8.17 13.52 -7.47
CA ALA A 18 9.15 12.66 -6.81
C ALA A 18 10.41 12.53 -7.69
N SER A 19 11.60 12.68 -7.11
CA SER A 19 12.88 12.59 -7.83
C SER A 19 13.42 11.16 -7.91
N ASP A 20 13.00 10.30 -6.98
CA ASP A 20 13.44 8.92 -6.84
C ASP A 20 12.33 8.05 -6.21
N LEU A 21 12.57 6.73 -6.16
CA LEU A 21 11.64 5.76 -5.60
C LEU A 21 11.41 5.95 -4.10
N ALA A 22 12.44 6.29 -3.33
CA ALA A 22 12.31 6.46 -1.89
C ALA A 22 11.36 7.62 -1.55
N GLN A 23 11.50 8.75 -2.25
CA GLN A 23 10.61 9.90 -2.10
C GLN A 23 9.19 9.57 -2.54
N LEU A 24 9.03 8.83 -3.64
CA LEU A 24 7.71 8.39 -4.10
C LEU A 24 7.04 7.50 -3.05
N PHE A 25 7.75 6.50 -2.52
CA PHE A 25 7.24 5.56 -1.53
C PHE A 25 6.85 6.27 -0.24
N TYR A 26 7.71 7.17 0.24
CA TYR A 26 7.41 8.02 1.38
C TYR A 26 6.15 8.87 1.16
N THR A 27 6.00 9.46 -0.03
CA THR A 27 4.82 10.26 -0.39
C THR A 27 3.56 9.40 -0.40
N LEU A 28 3.62 8.20 -0.97
CA LEU A 28 2.49 7.27 -1.01
C LEU A 28 2.01 6.86 0.39
N VAL A 29 2.91 6.51 1.30
CA VAL A 29 2.51 6.02 2.64
C VAL A 29 2.15 7.13 3.63
N ASN A 30 2.49 8.40 3.36
CA ASN A 30 2.21 9.51 4.29
C ASN A 30 1.18 10.52 3.79
N GLN A 31 1.12 10.78 2.49
CA GLN A 31 0.24 11.81 1.93
C GLN A 31 -1.13 11.29 1.54
N THR A 32 -1.30 9.97 1.41
CA THR A 32 -2.59 9.34 1.09
C THR A 32 -3.61 9.46 2.23
N HIS A 33 -3.18 9.74 3.47
CA HIS A 33 -4.09 9.92 4.61
C HIS A 33 -5.07 11.08 4.40
N THR A 34 -4.67 12.09 3.61
CA THR A 34 -5.49 13.27 3.27
C THR A 34 -6.70 12.89 2.41
N CYS A 35 -6.62 11.76 1.72
CA CYS A 35 -7.65 11.27 0.82
C CYS A 35 -8.41 10.07 1.40
N VAL A 36 -7.72 9.17 2.10
CA VAL A 36 -8.31 7.98 2.75
C VAL A 36 -7.79 7.88 4.19
N PRO A 37 -8.66 8.00 5.21
CA PRO A 37 -8.23 7.86 6.59
C PRO A 37 -7.83 6.42 6.89
N TYR A 38 -6.58 6.22 7.29
CA TYR A 38 -6.04 4.94 7.75
C TYR A 38 -5.33 5.11 9.09
N THR A 39 -5.09 3.98 9.77
CA THR A 39 -4.28 3.93 10.99
C THR A 39 -2.81 3.72 10.69
N GLN A 40 -2.51 2.97 9.63
CA GLN A 40 -1.16 2.71 9.15
C GLN A 40 -1.21 2.39 7.66
N ALA A 41 -0.26 2.91 6.90
CA ALA A 41 -0.04 2.52 5.50
C ALA A 41 1.32 1.86 5.36
N LEU A 42 1.41 0.81 4.55
CA LEU A 42 2.65 0.13 4.22
C LEU A 42 2.73 -0.07 2.70
N LEU A 43 3.90 0.18 2.15
CA LEU A 43 4.23 -0.14 0.77
C LEU A 43 5.12 -1.35 0.76
N LEU A 44 4.73 -2.36 -0.02
CA LEU A 44 5.54 -3.52 -0.29
C LEU A 44 5.95 -3.58 -1.75
N VAL A 45 7.16 -4.04 -1.98
CA VAL A 45 7.69 -4.24 -3.33
C VAL A 45 8.05 -5.71 -3.51
N GLY A 46 7.59 -6.29 -4.61
CA GLY A 46 7.91 -7.67 -4.97
C GLY A 46 8.19 -7.81 -6.46
N GLU A 47 9.08 -8.71 -6.81
CA GLU A 47 9.29 -9.07 -8.21
C GLU A 47 8.28 -10.14 -8.62
N ASN A 48 7.53 -9.92 -9.71
CA ASN A 48 6.59 -10.90 -10.27
C ASN A 48 5.60 -11.51 -9.24
N LEU A 49 5.06 -10.69 -8.33
CA LEU A 49 4.13 -11.13 -7.27
C LEU A 49 4.74 -12.18 -6.31
N ARG A 50 6.06 -12.16 -6.10
CA ARG A 50 6.74 -13.09 -5.19
C ARG A 50 7.53 -12.34 -4.12
N ARG A 51 7.51 -12.90 -2.91
CA ARG A 51 8.31 -12.46 -1.74
C ARG A 51 8.30 -10.94 -1.55
N PRO A 52 7.11 -10.32 -1.41
CA PRO A 52 7.01 -8.89 -1.20
C PRO A 52 7.76 -8.48 0.09
N ARG A 53 8.51 -7.38 0.02
CA ARG A 53 9.21 -6.77 1.15
C ARG A 53 8.62 -5.42 1.46
N VAL A 54 8.52 -5.07 2.75
CA VAL A 54 8.08 -3.73 3.14
C VAL A 54 9.20 -2.74 2.86
N GLU A 55 8.97 -1.78 1.97
CA GLU A 55 9.95 -0.73 1.61
C GLU A 55 9.66 0.59 2.31
N ALA A 56 8.40 0.84 2.66
CA ALA A 56 7.99 2.04 3.40
C ALA A 56 6.80 1.75 4.29
N ALA A 57 6.71 2.49 5.40
CA ALA A 57 5.53 2.53 6.25
C ALA A 57 5.26 3.96 6.69
N SER A 58 3.99 4.28 6.95
CA SER A 58 3.58 5.60 7.41
C SER A 58 4.21 5.92 8.75
N ASP A 59 4.46 7.21 8.98
CA ASP A 59 4.88 7.76 10.28
C ASP A 59 6.27 7.30 10.78
N ILE A 60 7.02 6.54 9.97
CA ILE A 60 8.41 6.15 10.26
C ILE A 60 9.34 6.51 9.09
N PRO A 61 10.58 6.95 9.37
CA PRO A 61 11.53 7.34 8.32
C PRO A 61 12.20 6.13 7.63
N ALA A 62 12.26 4.98 8.30
CA ALA A 62 12.86 3.75 7.77
C ALA A 62 12.18 2.52 8.40
N VAL A 63 12.10 1.44 7.61
CA VAL A 63 11.50 0.16 8.03
C VAL A 63 12.48 -0.59 8.93
N ASP A 64 12.01 -1.02 10.11
CA ASP A 64 12.74 -1.97 10.97
C ASP A 64 12.41 -3.41 10.55
N TYR A 65 13.29 -4.01 9.74
CA TYR A 65 13.15 -5.38 9.26
C TYR A 65 13.26 -6.45 10.36
N THR A 66 13.69 -6.09 11.57
CA THR A 66 13.71 -7.00 12.72
C THR A 66 12.37 -7.03 13.48
N SER A 67 11.45 -6.11 13.14
CA SER A 67 10.16 -5.99 13.78
C SER A 67 9.28 -7.22 13.50
N PRO A 68 8.69 -7.84 14.55
CA PRO A 68 7.69 -8.90 14.37
C PRO A 68 6.51 -8.46 13.51
N PHE A 69 6.14 -7.18 13.58
CA PHE A 69 5.07 -6.62 12.77
C PHE A 69 5.39 -6.63 11.27
N ILE A 70 6.61 -6.20 10.90
CA ILE A 70 7.05 -6.18 9.49
C ILE A 70 7.11 -7.60 8.93
N ASN A 71 7.69 -8.56 9.67
CA ASN A 71 7.70 -9.97 9.27
C ASN A 71 6.28 -10.53 9.09
N TRP A 72 5.36 -10.20 10.01
CA TRP A 72 3.96 -10.60 9.88
C TRP A 72 3.29 -10.00 8.63
N ILE A 73 3.54 -8.72 8.31
CA ILE A 73 3.02 -8.08 7.09
C ILE A 73 3.50 -8.78 5.83
N GLU A 74 4.78 -9.13 5.76
CA GLU A 74 5.35 -9.83 4.59
C GLU A 74 4.69 -11.22 4.41
N ARG A 75 4.55 -11.98 5.49
CA ARG A 75 3.85 -13.28 5.48
C ARG A 75 2.37 -13.17 5.12
N LEU A 76 1.69 -12.15 5.66
CA LEU A 76 0.31 -11.84 5.30
C LEU A 76 0.20 -11.55 3.80
N SER A 77 1.12 -10.76 3.27
CA SER A 77 1.14 -10.41 1.86
C SER A 77 1.38 -11.62 0.97
N GLU A 78 2.29 -12.52 1.34
CA GLU A 78 2.48 -13.80 0.64
C GLU A 78 1.19 -14.64 0.59
N ALA A 79 0.45 -14.71 1.70
CA ALA A 79 -0.84 -15.42 1.74
C ALA A 79 -1.88 -14.77 0.83
N LEU A 80 -1.94 -13.44 0.78
CA LEU A 80 -2.88 -12.69 -0.06
C LEU A 80 -2.52 -12.75 -1.55
N LEU A 81 -1.25 -12.93 -1.90
CA LEU A 81 -0.79 -13.14 -3.27
C LEU A 81 -1.11 -14.53 -3.83
N ALA A 82 -1.34 -15.52 -2.96
CA ALA A 82 -1.78 -16.85 -3.36
C ALA A 82 -3.28 -16.91 -3.73
N ASP A 83 -4.05 -15.84 -3.42
CA ASP A 83 -5.46 -15.71 -3.76
C ASP A 83 -5.62 -15.31 -5.25
N GLU A 84 -6.64 -15.84 -5.94
CA GLU A 84 -6.96 -15.47 -7.33
C GLU A 84 -7.26 -13.96 -7.47
N LYS A 85 -7.65 -13.31 -6.37
CA LYS A 85 -7.94 -11.87 -6.30
C LYS A 85 -6.71 -11.02 -5.97
N ALA A 86 -5.50 -11.58 -5.99
CA ALA A 86 -4.25 -10.87 -5.66
C ALA A 86 -4.04 -9.58 -6.47
N LEU A 87 -4.50 -9.54 -7.72
CA LEU A 87 -4.38 -8.38 -8.62
C LEU A 87 -5.58 -7.43 -8.57
N SER A 88 -6.58 -7.73 -7.74
CA SER A 88 -7.78 -6.91 -7.60
C SER A 88 -7.73 -6.15 -6.27
N GLN A 89 -8.10 -4.88 -6.33
CA GLN A 89 -8.33 -4.11 -5.11
C GLN A 89 -9.42 -4.79 -4.28
N ARG A 90 -9.18 -4.95 -2.97
CA ARG A 90 -10.16 -5.52 -2.04
C ARG A 90 -9.94 -5.08 -0.60
N VAL A 91 -10.99 -5.17 0.20
CA VAL A 91 -10.86 -5.15 1.66
C VAL A 91 -10.69 -6.58 2.12
N VAL A 92 -9.64 -6.84 2.89
CA VAL A 92 -9.34 -8.12 3.54
C VAL A 92 -9.75 -8.00 5.00
N LYS A 93 -10.57 -8.93 5.47
CA LYS A 93 -10.93 -9.08 6.87
C LYS A 93 -9.98 -10.07 7.54
N ARG A 94 -9.81 -9.91 8.85
CA ARG A 94 -9.07 -10.88 9.67
C ARG A 94 -9.57 -12.33 9.53
N THR A 95 -10.85 -12.55 9.22
CA THR A 95 -11.43 -13.89 9.01
C THR A 95 -11.14 -14.50 7.65
N GLU A 96 -10.52 -13.76 6.73
CA GLU A 96 -10.21 -14.19 5.36
C GLU A 96 -8.74 -14.62 5.20
N VAL A 97 -7.99 -14.68 6.31
CA VAL A 97 -6.57 -15.08 6.32
C VAL A 97 -6.38 -16.32 7.20
N PRO A 98 -5.29 -17.10 7.01
CA PRO A 98 -4.99 -18.24 7.86
C PRO A 98 -5.03 -17.94 9.36
N ASP A 99 -5.48 -18.90 10.17
CA ASP A 99 -5.70 -18.73 11.62
C ASP A 99 -4.47 -18.27 12.41
N SER A 100 -3.26 -18.62 11.95
CA SER A 100 -2.01 -18.12 12.55
C SER A 100 -1.87 -16.61 12.35
N LEU A 101 -2.03 -16.14 11.11
CA LEU A 101 -1.97 -14.73 10.75
C LEU A 101 -3.11 -13.94 11.39
N ALA A 102 -4.30 -14.52 11.48
CA ALA A 102 -5.45 -13.89 12.14
C ALA A 102 -5.24 -13.66 13.64
N ARG A 103 -4.57 -14.60 14.34
CA ARG A 103 -4.20 -14.44 15.75
C ARG A 103 -3.18 -13.33 15.95
N GLU A 104 -2.09 -13.36 15.20
CA GLU A 104 -1.04 -12.32 15.22
C GLU A 104 -1.62 -10.94 14.90
N TRP A 105 -2.53 -10.84 13.92
CA TRP A 105 -3.26 -9.60 13.59
C TRP A 105 -3.91 -9.00 14.84
N LYS A 106 -4.62 -9.82 15.62
CA LYS A 106 -5.29 -9.37 16.85
C LYS A 106 -4.29 -8.87 17.90
N GLU A 107 -3.15 -9.56 18.04
CA GLU A 107 -2.11 -9.22 19.01
C GLU A 107 -1.47 -7.85 18.73
N PHE A 108 -1.29 -7.50 17.45
CA PHE A 108 -0.77 -6.18 17.07
C PHE A 108 -1.74 -5.02 17.28
N GLY A 109 -3.00 -5.29 17.66
CA GLY A 109 -3.99 -4.24 17.95
C GLY A 109 -4.40 -3.40 16.74
N THR A 110 -4.13 -3.89 15.52
CA THR A 110 -4.52 -3.19 14.28
C THR A 110 -6.00 -3.40 13.97
N PRO A 111 -6.63 -2.51 13.17
CA PRO A 111 -8.02 -2.65 12.77
C PRO A 111 -8.33 -3.99 12.07
N ASP A 112 -9.58 -4.45 12.16
CA ASP A 112 -10.02 -5.73 11.57
C ASP A 112 -10.04 -5.75 10.04
N TYR A 113 -9.80 -4.61 9.39
CA TYR A 113 -9.86 -4.42 7.95
C TYR A 113 -8.52 -3.91 7.40
N LEU A 114 -8.03 -4.60 6.39
CA LEU A 114 -6.89 -4.19 5.57
C LEU A 114 -7.39 -3.86 4.16
N LEU A 115 -7.08 -2.67 3.67
CA LEU A 115 -7.25 -2.39 2.25
C LEU A 115 -6.04 -2.93 1.49
N TRP A 116 -6.32 -3.86 0.57
CA TRP A 116 -5.37 -4.40 -0.39
C TRP A 116 -5.45 -3.65 -1.71
N GLN A 117 -4.41 -2.92 -2.09
CA GLN A 117 -4.32 -2.20 -3.36
C GLN A 117 -3.04 -2.56 -4.14
N PRO A 118 -3.16 -3.43 -5.16
CA PRO A 118 -2.07 -3.67 -6.11
C PRO A 118 -1.73 -2.39 -6.88
N LEU A 119 -0.44 -2.08 -7.02
CA LEU A 119 0.10 -0.99 -7.82
C LEU A 119 1.04 -1.56 -8.90
N VAL A 120 0.51 -1.75 -10.12
CA VAL A 120 1.35 -2.22 -11.23
C VAL A 120 2.14 -1.04 -11.77
N ILE A 121 3.47 -1.03 -11.59
CA ILE A 121 4.31 0.06 -12.03
C ILE A 121 5.42 -0.45 -12.96
N ASP A 122 5.48 0.12 -14.17
CA ASP A 122 6.42 -0.31 -15.19
C ASP A 122 7.77 0.42 -15.02
N ALA A 123 8.70 -0.20 -14.30
CA ALA A 123 10.07 0.29 -14.14
C ALA A 123 10.99 -0.22 -15.27
N ARG A 124 11.93 0.59 -15.76
CA ARG A 124 12.91 0.15 -16.78
C ARG A 124 13.70 -1.07 -16.28
N GLY A 125 13.59 -2.20 -16.98
CA GLY A 125 14.38 -3.42 -16.73
C GLY A 125 13.57 -4.70 -16.48
N GLY A 126 12.25 -4.59 -16.31
CA GLY A 126 11.35 -5.72 -16.12
C GLY A 126 10.11 -5.30 -15.31
N ARG A 127 8.97 -5.98 -15.51
CA ARG A 127 7.72 -5.71 -14.77
C ARG A 127 7.98 -5.85 -13.26
N ARG A 128 7.99 -4.73 -12.54
CA ARG A 128 8.01 -4.71 -11.08
C ARG A 128 6.59 -4.48 -10.59
N LEU A 129 6.13 -5.31 -9.66
CA LEU A 129 4.77 -5.22 -9.14
C LEU A 129 4.89 -4.71 -7.73
N GLU A 130 4.47 -3.48 -7.54
CA GLU A 130 4.49 -2.83 -6.24
C GLU A 130 3.08 -2.95 -5.65
N PHE A 131 2.99 -3.00 -4.34
CA PHE A 131 1.71 -3.12 -3.66
C PHE A 131 1.67 -2.10 -2.55
N CYS A 132 0.56 -1.38 -2.47
CA CYS A 132 0.30 -0.51 -1.33
C CYS A 132 -0.84 -1.13 -0.52
N TYR A 133 -0.65 -1.25 0.78
CA TYR A 133 -1.72 -1.64 1.69
C TYR A 133 -1.92 -0.55 2.74
N CYS A 134 -3.17 -0.29 3.08
CA CYS A 134 -3.51 0.62 4.16
C CYS A 134 -4.44 -0.09 5.16
N PHE A 135 -4.08 -0.10 6.44
CA PHE A 135 -4.96 -0.55 7.51
C PHE A 135 -6.02 0.50 7.79
N VAL A 136 -7.26 0.15 7.48
CA VAL A 136 -8.39 1.08 7.56
C VAL A 136 -9.30 0.69 8.72
N SER A 137 -9.79 1.68 9.44
CA SER A 137 -10.66 1.46 10.60
C SER A 137 -12.09 0.99 10.23
N ARG A 138 -12.48 1.10 8.95
CA ARG A 138 -13.84 0.75 8.47
C ARG A 138 -13.82 0.11 7.08
N ALA A 139 -14.62 -0.94 6.90
CA ALA A 139 -14.77 -1.69 5.64
C ALA A 139 -15.43 -0.93 4.47
N GLY A 140 -16.08 0.21 4.75
CA GLY A 140 -16.97 0.91 3.81
C GLY A 140 -16.36 2.10 3.08
N LEU A 141 -15.03 2.21 3.02
CA LEU A 141 -14.38 3.32 2.31
C LEU A 141 -14.56 3.17 0.79
N LYS A 142 -15.05 4.21 0.12
CA LYS A 142 -15.06 4.31 -1.35
C LYS A 142 -13.64 4.63 -1.82
N VAL A 143 -12.79 3.62 -1.79
CA VAL A 143 -11.35 3.72 -2.05
C VAL A 143 -11.04 3.83 -3.56
N ASN A 144 -11.94 3.31 -4.41
CA ASN A 144 -11.66 3.12 -5.83
C ASN A 144 -11.32 4.42 -6.58
N GLU A 145 -12.03 5.52 -6.31
CA GLU A 145 -11.81 6.79 -7.03
C GLU A 145 -10.48 7.45 -6.61
N VAL A 146 -10.13 7.38 -5.32
CA VAL A 146 -8.87 7.93 -4.79
C VAL A 146 -7.68 7.17 -5.36
N PHE A 147 -7.70 5.84 -5.28
CA PHE A 147 -6.56 5.03 -5.70
C PHE A 147 -6.42 4.92 -7.21
N ALA A 148 -7.50 5.01 -7.99
CA ALA A 148 -7.41 5.15 -9.44
C ALA A 148 -6.73 6.47 -9.86
N SER A 149 -7.03 7.57 -9.16
CA SER A 149 -6.38 8.87 -9.35
C SER A 149 -4.90 8.83 -8.94
N ILE A 150 -4.58 8.21 -7.80
CA ILE A 150 -3.19 7.96 -7.38
C ILE A 150 -2.44 7.15 -8.43
N LEU A 151 -2.99 6.02 -8.87
CA LEU A 151 -2.40 5.16 -9.91
C LEU A 151 -2.14 5.91 -11.22
N ALA A 152 -3.07 6.78 -11.64
CA ALA A 152 -2.90 7.61 -12.83
C ALA A 152 -1.83 8.72 -12.65
N ALA A 153 -1.50 9.05 -11.41
CA ALA A 153 -0.54 10.11 -11.09
C ALA A 153 0.83 9.63 -10.67
N VAL A 154 0.99 8.33 -10.36
CA VAL A 154 2.32 7.72 -10.27
C VAL A 154 3.01 7.97 -11.62
N PRO A 155 4.11 8.74 -11.65
CA PRO A 155 4.79 9.04 -12.90
C PRO A 155 5.27 7.75 -13.55
N ASP A 156 5.42 7.78 -14.89
CA ASP A 156 6.06 6.70 -15.61
C ASP A 156 7.48 6.51 -15.03
N MET A 157 7.66 5.46 -14.24
CA MET A 157 8.90 5.18 -13.51
C MET A 157 10.09 4.95 -14.45
N ARG A 158 9.86 4.88 -15.76
CA ARG A 158 10.92 4.94 -16.78
C ARG A 158 11.85 6.16 -16.67
N CYS A 159 11.46 7.21 -15.93
CA CYS A 159 12.19 8.47 -15.81
C CYS A 159 12.86 8.71 -14.44
N LEU A 160 12.55 7.92 -13.41
CA LEU A 160 13.13 8.07 -12.07
C LEU A 160 14.46 7.30 -11.99
N HIS A 161 15.51 7.95 -11.48
CA HIS A 161 16.89 7.45 -11.47
C HIS A 161 17.21 6.71 -10.17
#